data_AF-A0A9P5V5K5-F1
#
_entry.id   AF-A0A9P5V5K5-F1
#
_cell.length_a   1.000
_cell.length_b   1.000
_cell.length_c   1.000
_cell.angle_alpha   90.00
_cell.angle_beta   90.00
_cell.angle_gamma   90.00
#
_symmetry.space_group_name_H-M   'P 1'
#
loop_
_entity.id
_entity.type
_entity.pdbx_description
1 polymer ?
#
loop_
_entity_poly.entity_id
_entity_poly.type
_entity_poly.pdbx_seq_one_letter_code
_entity_poly.pdbx_strand_id
1 'polypeptide(L)'
;FLDSQNLALVDQSAWALGNIAADGPKFRDRLKDNGVLPPLIKLLDSKDLNLVQTACFALSNLARGEGAQQEALVKAGLIKPLLHHLRVDTEPAVISEAAWVVVYLTSGPENVSTQLLEHRLIPLLVAPLKDFLDQKALAIPLVRALGNIASGPDNNTSALINEPGFLPAMLQFIQSDCRPVKKESLWLMSNITADHTGTDLIKVIDAGFIPVLSQIASHQNFDIRKEAAYSLINLASHGPDYAKALPHRELLPGFLDFMRTKDHELISLGLRYVQLLLNSGIQDAPALLSEMNGVDALEAVILSDDRDQHRLASLLMDTYFGENNHGSRVPTPIPGTPDPSGHSTNHGGSNLNPSSGSSSDPSGLPPQYLKRASMSAI
;
A
#
# COMPACT_ATOMS: atom_id res chain seq x y z
N PHE A 1 33.45 20.02 -14.46
CA PHE A 1 33.93 18.64 -14.65
C PHE A 1 32.89 17.73 -15.29
N LEU A 2 31.59 17.90 -15.02
CA LEU A 2 30.53 17.09 -15.64
C LEU A 2 30.45 17.23 -17.18
N ASP A 3 30.86 18.37 -17.75
CA ASP A 3 30.93 18.55 -19.21
C ASP A 3 32.30 18.19 -19.83
N SER A 4 33.16 17.49 -19.08
CA SER A 4 34.47 17.06 -19.58
C SER A 4 34.35 15.98 -20.67
N GLN A 5 35.30 15.94 -21.59
CA GLN A 5 35.42 14.82 -22.54
C GLN A 5 36.01 13.54 -21.91
N ASN A 6 36.65 13.67 -20.74
CA ASN A 6 37.18 12.52 -20.00
C ASN A 6 36.06 11.87 -19.17
N LEU A 7 35.49 10.76 -19.67
CA LEU A 7 34.38 10.05 -19.02
C LEU A 7 34.70 9.58 -17.60
N ALA A 8 35.94 9.16 -17.32
CA ALA A 8 36.33 8.79 -15.95
C ALA A 8 36.28 9.98 -15.00
N LEU A 9 36.67 11.18 -15.46
CA LEU A 9 36.54 12.40 -14.66
C LEU A 9 35.07 12.81 -14.46
N VAL A 10 34.23 12.64 -15.50
CA VAL A 10 32.79 12.91 -15.41
C VAL A 10 32.14 11.99 -14.39
N ASP A 11 32.41 10.69 -14.49
CA ASP A 11 31.90 9.66 -13.57
C ASP A 11 32.30 9.96 -12.12
N GLN A 12 33.58 10.17 -11.84
CA GLN A 12 34.04 10.49 -10.49
C GLN A 12 33.47 11.79 -9.95
N SER A 13 33.22 12.78 -10.83
CA SER A 13 32.57 14.03 -10.44
C SER A 13 31.11 13.81 -10.08
N ALA A 14 30.37 13.04 -10.88
CA ALA A 14 28.96 12.73 -10.61
C ALA A 14 28.84 11.91 -9.31
N TRP A 15 29.71 10.93 -9.10
CA TRP A 15 29.76 10.14 -7.88
C TRP A 15 30.04 11.01 -6.64
N ALA A 16 31.03 11.90 -6.70
CA ALA A 16 31.35 12.82 -5.61
C ALA A 16 30.16 13.75 -5.29
N LEU A 17 29.47 14.28 -6.30
CA LEU A 17 28.27 15.11 -6.11
C LEU A 17 27.12 14.34 -5.50
N GLY A 18 26.93 13.07 -5.87
CA GLY A 18 25.94 12.18 -5.25
C GLY A 18 26.19 11.97 -3.76
N ASN A 19 27.45 11.75 -3.37
CA ASN A 19 27.81 11.64 -1.94
C ASN A 19 27.59 12.95 -1.17
N ILE A 20 27.94 14.11 -1.77
CA ILE A 20 27.66 15.42 -1.14
C ILE A 20 26.14 15.61 -0.97
N ALA A 21 25.34 15.22 -1.96
CA ALA A 21 23.87 15.28 -1.87
C ALA A 21 23.31 14.35 -0.78
N ALA A 22 23.91 13.17 -0.59
CA ALA A 22 23.50 12.21 0.42
C ALA A 22 23.71 12.71 1.86
N ASP A 23 24.74 13.56 2.09
CA ASP A 23 25.13 14.02 3.42
C ASP A 23 24.05 14.84 4.14
N GLY A 24 23.24 15.61 3.40
CA GLY A 24 22.13 16.32 4.04
C GLY A 24 21.40 17.36 3.18
N PRO A 25 20.23 17.84 3.64
CA PRO A 25 19.37 18.75 2.88
C PRO A 25 20.08 20.05 2.48
N LYS A 26 20.87 20.65 3.38
CA LYS A 26 21.67 21.85 3.11
C LYS A 26 22.61 21.69 1.91
N PHE A 27 23.20 20.51 1.75
CA PHE A 27 24.10 20.23 0.63
C PHE A 27 23.34 20.03 -0.67
N ARG A 28 22.18 19.38 -0.63
CA ARG A 28 21.28 19.24 -1.79
C ARG A 28 20.84 20.60 -2.33
N ASP A 29 20.41 21.49 -1.43
CA ASP A 29 20.05 22.86 -1.81
C ASP A 29 21.22 23.61 -2.42
N ARG A 30 22.40 23.56 -1.78
CA ARG A 30 23.58 24.23 -2.32
C ARG A 30 23.97 23.70 -3.70
N LEU A 31 23.93 22.38 -3.92
CA LEU A 31 24.24 21.78 -5.21
C LEU A 31 23.24 22.23 -6.29
N LYS A 32 21.95 22.25 -5.96
CA LYS A 32 20.88 22.77 -6.83
C LYS A 32 21.09 24.24 -7.19
N ASP A 33 21.37 25.09 -6.20
CA ASP A 33 21.63 26.52 -6.40
C ASP A 33 22.87 26.78 -7.26
N ASN A 34 23.82 25.84 -7.28
CA ASN A 34 25.01 25.88 -8.14
C ASN A 34 24.77 25.23 -9.52
N GLY A 35 23.53 24.90 -9.89
CA GLY A 35 23.17 24.46 -11.23
C GLY A 35 23.55 23.01 -11.55
N VAL A 36 23.60 22.12 -10.55
CA VAL A 36 24.03 20.72 -10.76
C VAL A 36 23.07 19.89 -11.63
N LEU A 37 21.77 20.25 -11.68
CA LEU A 37 20.74 19.37 -12.26
C LEU A 37 20.88 19.20 -13.79
N PRO A 38 20.96 20.26 -14.62
CA PRO A 38 21.05 20.08 -16.07
C PRO A 38 22.24 19.20 -16.53
N PRO A 39 23.49 19.38 -16.04
CA PRO A 39 24.58 18.52 -16.48
C PRO A 39 24.44 17.07 -16.01
N LEU A 40 23.90 16.81 -14.80
CA LEU A 40 23.64 15.43 -14.35
C LEU A 40 22.54 14.75 -15.17
N ILE A 41 21.45 15.46 -15.49
CA ILE A 41 20.36 14.91 -16.33
C ILE A 41 20.88 14.55 -17.72
N LYS A 42 21.75 15.38 -18.30
CA LYS A 42 22.38 15.11 -19.61
C LYS A 42 23.23 13.84 -19.61
N LEU A 43 23.78 13.42 -18.47
CA LEU A 43 24.54 12.16 -18.39
C LEU A 43 23.67 10.92 -18.64
N LEU A 44 22.35 11.03 -18.47
CA LEU A 44 21.40 9.95 -18.81
C LEU A 44 21.36 9.69 -20.32
N ASP A 45 21.85 10.59 -21.17
CA ASP A 45 21.96 10.36 -22.62
C ASP A 45 23.26 9.61 -23.01
N SER A 46 24.09 9.23 -22.03
CA SER A 46 25.35 8.52 -22.25
C SER A 46 25.11 7.11 -22.79
N LYS A 47 26.02 6.64 -23.65
CA LYS A 47 26.11 5.22 -24.06
C LYS A 47 26.83 4.34 -23.04
N ASP A 48 27.54 4.95 -22.10
CA ASP A 48 28.20 4.24 -21.00
C ASP A 48 27.21 4.05 -19.85
N LEU A 49 26.76 2.81 -19.66
CA LEU A 49 25.76 2.46 -18.66
C LEU A 49 26.27 2.60 -17.22
N ASN A 50 27.58 2.50 -16.98
CA ASN A 50 28.14 2.77 -15.65
C ASN A 50 27.96 4.25 -15.30
N LEU A 51 28.20 5.13 -16.28
CA LEU A 51 27.99 6.57 -16.08
C LEU A 51 26.51 6.90 -15.86
N VAL A 52 25.60 6.21 -16.56
CA VAL A 52 24.15 6.35 -16.33
C VAL A 52 23.79 5.93 -14.90
N GLN A 53 24.33 4.81 -14.40
CA GLN A 53 24.12 4.38 -13.00
C GLN A 53 24.62 5.43 -12.01
N THR A 54 25.83 5.95 -12.20
CA THR A 54 26.39 7.00 -11.33
C THR A 54 25.53 8.27 -11.36
N ALA A 55 25.00 8.65 -12.53
CA ALA A 55 24.08 9.78 -12.66
C ALA A 55 22.76 9.53 -11.92
N CYS A 56 22.16 8.35 -12.06
CA CYS A 56 20.97 7.94 -11.31
C CYS A 56 21.21 7.95 -9.79
N PHE A 57 22.36 7.47 -9.32
CA PHE A 57 22.75 7.56 -7.92
C PHE A 57 22.80 9.01 -7.43
N ALA A 58 23.42 9.92 -8.19
CA ALA A 58 23.48 11.33 -7.81
C ALA A 58 22.09 12.00 -7.82
N LEU A 59 21.30 11.73 -8.86
CA LEU A 59 19.95 12.28 -9.03
C LEU A 59 18.97 11.75 -7.97
N SER A 60 19.07 10.47 -7.58
CA SER A 60 18.23 9.90 -6.52
C SER A 60 18.53 10.56 -5.17
N ASN A 61 19.80 10.81 -4.85
CA ASN A 61 20.17 11.55 -3.65
C ASN A 61 19.70 13.00 -3.69
N LEU A 62 19.78 13.68 -4.84
CA LEU A 62 19.25 15.03 -5.02
C LEU A 62 17.71 15.08 -4.88
N ALA A 63 17.01 14.01 -5.26
CA ALA A 63 15.56 13.90 -5.12
C ALA A 63 15.10 13.68 -3.66
N ARG A 64 16.00 13.33 -2.73
CA ARG A 64 15.64 13.08 -1.32
C ARG A 64 15.24 14.36 -0.61
N GLY A 65 14.12 14.31 0.11
CA GLY A 65 13.67 15.37 1.02
C GLY A 65 12.31 15.94 0.62
N GLU A 66 12.12 17.23 0.93
CA GLU A 66 10.87 17.96 0.70
C GLU A 66 10.55 18.12 -0.78
N GLY A 67 9.25 18.26 -1.09
CA GLY A 67 8.71 18.28 -2.45
C GLY A 67 9.36 19.25 -3.44
N ALA A 68 9.93 20.35 -2.96
CA ALA A 68 10.67 21.31 -3.80
C ALA A 68 11.87 20.69 -4.53
N GLN A 69 12.47 19.61 -3.99
CA GLN A 69 13.59 18.92 -4.67
C GLN A 69 13.11 18.14 -5.89
N GLN A 70 12.03 17.37 -5.72
CA GLN A 70 11.42 16.58 -6.78
C GLN A 70 10.88 17.49 -7.89
N GLU A 71 10.21 18.58 -7.53
CA GLU A 71 9.71 19.57 -8.49
C GLU A 71 10.83 20.22 -9.31
N ALA A 72 11.97 20.54 -8.67
CA ALA A 72 13.12 21.11 -9.36
C ALA A 72 13.72 20.16 -10.40
N LEU A 73 13.80 18.85 -10.09
CA LEU A 73 14.25 17.82 -11.03
C LEU A 73 13.31 17.67 -12.22
N VAL A 74 12.00 17.63 -11.97
CA VAL A 74 10.98 17.59 -13.03
C VAL A 74 11.08 18.83 -13.92
N LYS A 75 11.16 20.03 -13.33
CA LYS A 75 11.32 21.30 -14.04
C LYS A 75 12.62 21.36 -14.86
N ALA A 76 13.67 20.69 -14.40
CA ALA A 76 14.93 20.57 -15.13
C ALA A 76 14.88 19.55 -16.30
N GLY A 77 13.74 18.89 -16.53
CA GLY A 77 13.52 18.00 -17.67
C GLY A 77 13.89 16.54 -17.41
N LEU A 78 13.98 16.09 -16.15
CA LEU A 78 14.43 14.75 -15.78
C LEU A 78 13.56 13.61 -16.34
N ILE A 79 12.24 13.80 -16.46
CA ILE A 79 11.30 12.69 -16.64
C ILE A 79 11.64 11.82 -17.86
N LYS A 80 11.71 12.40 -19.07
CA LYS A 80 11.89 11.59 -20.29
C LYS A 80 13.24 10.85 -20.33
N PRO A 81 14.39 11.50 -20.04
CA PRO A 81 15.67 10.80 -19.96
C PRO A 81 15.68 9.68 -18.92
N LEU A 82 15.07 9.91 -17.74
CA LEU A 82 14.99 8.89 -16.69
C LEU A 82 14.16 7.67 -17.14
N LEU A 83 12.95 7.90 -17.65
CA LEU A 83 12.03 6.83 -18.03
C LEU A 83 12.50 6.01 -19.23
N HIS A 84 13.45 6.53 -20.03
CA HIS A 84 14.12 5.77 -21.08
C HIS A 84 14.83 4.52 -20.54
N HIS A 85 15.42 4.62 -19.34
CA HIS A 85 16.22 3.57 -18.70
C HIS A 85 15.41 2.56 -17.88
N LEU A 86 14.08 2.64 -17.89
CA LEU A 86 13.18 1.65 -17.26
C LEU A 86 12.67 0.60 -18.26
N ARG A 87 13.13 0.65 -19.51
CA ARG A 87 12.69 -0.30 -20.53
C ARG A 87 13.37 -1.65 -20.35
N VAL A 88 12.70 -2.72 -20.74
CA VAL A 88 13.16 -4.12 -20.57
C VAL A 88 14.44 -4.46 -21.36
N ASP A 89 14.83 -3.64 -22.34
CA ASP A 89 16.08 -3.77 -23.09
C ASP A 89 17.28 -3.09 -22.40
N THR A 90 17.07 -2.49 -21.22
CA THR A 90 18.11 -1.88 -20.40
C THR A 90 18.70 -2.90 -19.41
N GLU A 91 19.99 -2.79 -19.09
CA GLU A 91 20.65 -3.63 -18.08
C GLU A 91 19.93 -3.56 -16.71
N PRO A 92 19.65 -4.70 -16.04
CA PRO A 92 18.87 -4.74 -14.79
C PRO A 92 19.38 -3.81 -13.68
N ALA A 93 20.71 -3.67 -13.55
CA ALA A 93 21.31 -2.79 -12.57
C ALA A 93 21.01 -1.29 -12.86
N VAL A 94 20.97 -0.90 -14.14
CA VAL A 94 20.60 0.48 -14.54
C VAL A 94 19.12 0.73 -14.29
N ILE A 95 18.24 -0.24 -14.62
CA ILE A 95 16.80 -0.15 -14.32
C ILE A 95 16.58 0.04 -12.81
N SER A 96 17.28 -0.73 -11.98
CA SER A 96 17.20 -0.63 -10.52
C SER A 96 17.63 0.75 -10.02
N GLU A 97 18.73 1.31 -10.52
CA GLU A 97 19.18 2.66 -10.16
C GLU A 97 18.22 3.76 -10.64
N ALA A 98 17.71 3.67 -11.86
CA ALA A 98 16.70 4.59 -12.37
C ALA A 98 15.40 4.51 -11.54
N ALA A 99 15.01 3.31 -11.13
CA ALA A 99 13.84 3.10 -10.27
C ALA A 99 14.02 3.75 -8.89
N TRP A 100 15.22 3.80 -8.32
CA TRP A 100 15.47 4.55 -7.08
C TRP A 100 15.21 6.04 -7.23
N VAL A 101 15.52 6.64 -8.38
CA VAL A 101 15.15 8.04 -8.65
C VAL A 101 13.62 8.18 -8.65
N VAL A 102 12.91 7.27 -9.34
CA VAL A 102 11.44 7.25 -9.38
C VAL A 102 10.82 7.06 -7.99
N VAL A 103 11.42 6.25 -7.12
CA VAL A 103 10.96 6.07 -5.75
C VAL A 103 10.88 7.43 -5.04
N TYR A 104 11.94 8.25 -5.09
CA TYR A 104 11.92 9.56 -4.43
C TYR A 104 11.00 10.57 -5.09
N LEU A 105 10.83 10.49 -6.42
CA LEU A 105 9.88 11.34 -7.14
C LEU A 105 8.43 10.98 -6.80
N THR A 106 8.10 9.69 -6.69
CA THR A 106 6.74 9.22 -6.36
C THR A 106 6.39 9.37 -4.88
N SER A 107 7.39 9.51 -4.00
CA SER A 107 7.19 9.96 -2.61
C SER A 107 7.03 11.47 -2.47
N GLY A 108 7.17 12.23 -3.56
CA GLY A 108 6.99 13.68 -3.57
C GLY A 108 5.50 14.10 -3.59
N PRO A 109 5.25 15.40 -3.82
CA PRO A 109 3.90 15.93 -3.98
C PRO A 109 3.16 15.32 -5.18
N GLU A 110 1.83 15.28 -5.11
CA GLU A 110 0.97 14.59 -6.09
C GLU A 110 1.20 15.07 -7.53
N ASN A 111 1.44 16.37 -7.77
CA ASN A 111 1.74 16.91 -9.10
C ASN A 111 3.00 16.29 -9.75
N VAL A 112 3.96 15.81 -8.97
CA VAL A 112 5.15 15.12 -9.50
C VAL A 112 4.77 13.72 -9.97
N SER A 113 4.04 12.96 -9.16
CA SER A 113 3.61 11.60 -9.51
C SER A 113 2.62 11.62 -10.69
N THR A 114 1.70 12.58 -10.74
CA THR A 114 0.79 12.78 -11.89
C THR A 114 1.57 12.97 -13.20
N GLN A 115 2.57 13.86 -13.23
CA GLN A 115 3.38 14.08 -14.43
C GLN A 115 4.15 12.83 -14.87
N LEU A 116 4.64 12.03 -13.92
CA LEU A 116 5.28 10.75 -14.25
C LEU A 116 4.29 9.76 -14.86
N LEU A 117 3.08 9.67 -14.30
CA LEU A 117 2.02 8.77 -14.79
C LEU A 117 1.56 9.15 -16.21
N GLU A 118 1.49 10.45 -16.55
CA GLU A 118 1.23 10.94 -17.92
C GLU A 118 2.26 10.42 -18.94
N HIS A 119 3.47 10.08 -18.49
CA HIS A 119 4.53 9.49 -19.30
C HIS A 119 4.56 7.94 -19.26
N ARG A 120 3.44 7.30 -18.93
CA ARG A 120 3.27 5.83 -18.86
C ARG A 120 4.23 5.15 -17.88
N LEU A 121 4.39 5.73 -16.68
CA LEU A 121 5.27 5.16 -15.66
C LEU A 121 4.87 3.73 -15.24
N ILE A 122 3.58 3.45 -15.06
CA ILE A 122 3.11 2.12 -14.59
C ILE A 122 3.60 0.98 -15.51
N PRO A 123 3.33 0.98 -16.82
CA PRO A 123 3.85 -0.05 -17.72
C PRO A 123 5.38 -0.20 -17.68
N LEU A 124 6.12 0.91 -17.55
CA LEU A 124 7.58 0.90 -17.48
C LEU A 124 8.11 0.27 -16.19
N LEU A 125 7.39 0.40 -15.08
CA LEU A 125 7.75 -0.25 -13.81
C LEU A 125 7.33 -1.72 -13.76
N VAL A 126 6.20 -2.08 -14.39
CA VAL A 126 5.66 -3.45 -14.37
C VAL A 126 6.37 -4.38 -15.34
N ALA A 127 6.68 -3.91 -16.56
CA ALA A 127 7.30 -4.72 -17.60
C ALA A 127 8.58 -5.48 -17.16
N PRO A 128 9.55 -4.86 -16.45
CA PRO A 128 10.78 -5.55 -16.03
C PRO A 128 10.59 -6.51 -14.85
N LEU A 129 9.46 -6.47 -14.11
CA LEU A 129 9.29 -7.28 -12.89
C LEU A 129 9.46 -8.79 -13.14
N LYS A 130 8.99 -9.29 -14.28
CA LYS A 130 9.10 -10.71 -14.66
C LYS A 130 10.57 -11.16 -14.78
N ASP A 131 11.45 -10.28 -15.23
CA ASP A 131 12.87 -10.59 -15.48
C ASP A 131 13.68 -10.50 -14.17
N PHE A 132 13.10 -9.91 -13.13
CA PHE A 132 13.71 -9.70 -11.82
C PHE A 132 13.28 -10.76 -10.79
N LEU A 133 12.50 -11.77 -11.20
CA LEU A 133 12.11 -12.89 -10.35
C LEU A 133 13.32 -13.70 -9.84
N ASP A 134 14.39 -13.78 -10.63
CA ASP A 134 15.65 -14.42 -10.22
C ASP A 134 16.60 -13.46 -9.50
N GLN A 135 16.46 -12.15 -9.72
CA GLN A 135 17.27 -11.08 -9.16
C GLN A 135 16.46 -10.20 -8.20
N LYS A 136 15.79 -10.86 -7.25
CA LYS A 136 14.72 -10.28 -6.41
C LYS A 136 15.10 -8.98 -5.70
N ALA A 137 16.36 -8.83 -5.30
CA ALA A 137 16.84 -7.61 -4.64
C ALA A 137 16.76 -6.37 -5.55
N LEU A 138 16.97 -6.53 -6.86
CA LEU A 138 16.86 -5.45 -7.83
C LEU A 138 15.40 -5.01 -8.06
N ALA A 139 14.42 -5.84 -7.69
CA ALA A 139 13.00 -5.51 -7.85
C ALA A 139 12.50 -4.54 -6.75
N ILE A 140 13.22 -4.42 -5.64
CA ILE A 140 12.82 -3.61 -4.48
C ILE A 140 12.45 -2.17 -4.88
N PRO A 141 13.28 -1.40 -5.61
CA PRO A 141 12.90 -0.03 -5.99
C PRO A 141 11.69 0.02 -6.93
N LEU A 142 11.52 -0.96 -7.82
CA LEU A 142 10.35 -1.03 -8.69
C LEU A 142 9.07 -1.25 -7.88
N VAL A 143 9.09 -2.24 -6.97
CA VAL A 143 7.96 -2.54 -6.06
C VAL A 143 7.68 -1.34 -5.16
N ARG A 144 8.71 -0.69 -4.62
CA ARG A 144 8.54 0.51 -3.78
C ARG A 144 7.88 1.65 -4.55
N ALA A 145 8.33 1.94 -5.78
CA ALA A 145 7.74 2.98 -6.62
C ALA A 145 6.26 2.68 -6.94
N LEU A 146 5.93 1.43 -7.25
CA LEU A 146 4.54 1.01 -7.46
C LEU A 146 3.70 1.13 -6.18
N GLY A 147 4.25 0.83 -5.01
CA GLY A 147 3.55 0.98 -3.73
C GLY A 147 3.33 2.46 -3.36
N ASN A 148 4.27 3.35 -3.69
CA ASN A 148 4.07 4.80 -3.57
C ASN A 148 2.93 5.26 -4.48
N ILE A 149 2.88 4.81 -5.74
CA ILE A 149 1.78 5.10 -6.67
C ILE A 149 0.44 4.61 -6.10
N ALA A 150 0.40 3.38 -5.56
CA ALA A 150 -0.79 2.77 -4.95
C ALA A 150 -1.27 3.47 -3.67
N SER A 151 -0.42 4.27 -3.01
CA SER A 151 -0.82 5.10 -1.88
C SER A 151 -1.58 6.38 -2.29
N GLY A 152 -1.43 6.78 -3.56
CA GLY A 152 -2.19 7.87 -4.20
C GLY A 152 -3.62 7.47 -4.56
N PRO A 153 -4.40 8.30 -5.30
CA PRO A 153 -5.84 8.12 -5.47
C PRO A 153 -6.25 6.77 -6.13
N ASP A 154 -7.52 6.37 -5.97
CA ASP A 154 -8.05 5.06 -6.41
C ASP A 154 -7.88 4.77 -7.91
N ASN A 155 -7.77 5.81 -8.75
CA ASN A 155 -7.44 5.63 -10.16
C ASN A 155 -6.06 4.98 -10.37
N ASN A 156 -5.11 5.20 -9.47
CA ASN A 156 -3.77 4.61 -9.52
C ASN A 156 -3.82 3.11 -9.19
N THR A 157 -4.54 2.73 -8.13
CA THR A 157 -4.73 1.32 -7.75
C THR A 157 -5.47 0.57 -8.84
N SER A 158 -6.53 1.14 -9.41
CA SER A 158 -7.21 0.59 -10.60
C SER A 158 -6.25 0.44 -11.79
N ALA A 159 -5.45 1.46 -12.11
CA ALA A 159 -4.49 1.38 -13.22
C ALA A 159 -3.45 0.26 -13.02
N LEU A 160 -2.96 0.08 -11.78
CA LEU A 160 -2.04 -1.00 -11.42
C LEU A 160 -2.68 -2.38 -11.57
N ILE A 161 -3.88 -2.59 -11.03
CA ILE A 161 -4.59 -3.88 -11.12
C ILE A 161 -4.83 -4.28 -12.59
N ASN A 162 -5.11 -3.29 -13.44
CA ASN A 162 -5.39 -3.48 -14.86
C ASN A 162 -4.12 -3.59 -15.74
N GLU A 163 -2.93 -3.29 -15.21
CA GLU A 163 -1.68 -3.39 -15.97
C GLU A 163 -1.28 -4.87 -16.16
N PRO A 164 -1.13 -5.34 -17.41
CA PRO A 164 -0.73 -6.72 -17.67
C PRO A 164 0.58 -7.10 -16.98
N GLY A 165 0.56 -8.23 -16.28
CA GLY A 165 1.73 -8.76 -15.57
C GLY A 165 1.92 -8.25 -14.15
N PHE A 166 1.20 -7.20 -13.71
CA PHE A 166 1.29 -6.69 -12.34
C PHE A 166 0.86 -7.74 -11.30
N LEU A 167 -0.39 -8.22 -11.37
CA LEU A 167 -0.91 -9.20 -10.42
C LEU A 167 -0.09 -10.52 -10.40
N PRO A 168 0.26 -11.14 -11.56
CA PRO A 168 1.11 -12.32 -11.57
C PRO A 168 2.49 -12.10 -10.93
N ALA A 169 3.12 -10.95 -11.16
CA ALA A 169 4.41 -10.63 -10.55
C ALA A 169 4.28 -10.43 -9.04
N MET A 170 3.27 -9.68 -8.58
CA MET A 170 3.04 -9.47 -7.15
C MET A 170 2.74 -10.79 -6.41
N LEU A 171 1.96 -11.69 -7.02
CA LEU A 171 1.68 -13.00 -6.43
C LEU A 171 2.96 -13.83 -6.22
N GLN A 172 3.94 -13.73 -7.12
CA GLN A 172 5.24 -14.37 -6.96
C GLN A 172 6.11 -13.68 -5.91
N PHE A 173 6.17 -12.34 -5.91
CA PHE A 173 7.00 -11.62 -4.95
C PHE A 173 6.52 -11.72 -3.51
N ILE A 174 5.21 -11.75 -3.23
CA ILE A 174 4.72 -11.98 -1.86
C ILE A 174 5.06 -13.38 -1.33
N GLN A 175 5.35 -14.33 -2.23
CA GLN A 175 5.80 -15.68 -1.88
C GLN A 175 7.33 -15.81 -1.81
N SER A 176 8.07 -14.73 -2.12
CA SER A 176 9.53 -14.75 -2.21
C SER A 176 10.23 -15.15 -0.91
N ASP A 177 11.30 -15.92 -1.04
CA ASP A 177 12.31 -16.15 0.01
C ASP A 177 13.12 -14.90 0.38
N CYS A 178 13.24 -13.93 -0.53
CA CYS A 178 13.86 -12.63 -0.28
C CYS A 178 12.92 -11.77 0.58
N ARG A 179 13.14 -11.79 1.90
CA ARG A 179 12.30 -11.08 2.86
C ARG A 179 12.05 -9.59 2.53
N PRO A 180 13.05 -8.79 2.09
CA PRO A 180 12.80 -7.41 1.69
C PRO A 180 11.76 -7.27 0.57
N VAL A 181 11.90 -8.00 -0.55
CA VAL A 181 10.92 -7.87 -1.65
C VAL A 181 9.54 -8.37 -1.22
N LYS A 182 9.46 -9.46 -0.46
CA LYS A 182 8.20 -9.98 0.09
C LYS A 182 7.49 -8.91 0.93
N LYS A 183 8.22 -8.25 1.82
CA LYS A 183 7.66 -7.20 2.70
C LYS A 183 7.15 -6.01 1.88
N GLU A 184 7.94 -5.52 0.93
CA GLU A 184 7.53 -4.41 0.06
C GLU A 184 6.32 -4.76 -0.82
N SER A 185 6.27 -5.98 -1.34
CA SER A 185 5.13 -6.44 -2.13
C SER A 185 3.87 -6.59 -1.29
N LEU A 186 3.97 -7.08 -0.05
CA LEU A 186 2.83 -7.13 0.86
C LEU A 186 2.33 -5.73 1.25
N TRP A 187 3.25 -4.80 1.52
CA TRP A 187 2.90 -3.40 1.76
C TRP A 187 2.17 -2.78 0.56
N LEU A 188 2.70 -2.97 -0.65
CA LEU A 188 2.04 -2.56 -1.89
C LEU A 188 0.63 -3.17 -2.03
N MET A 189 0.47 -4.48 -1.77
CA MET A 189 -0.84 -5.13 -1.84
C MET A 189 -1.81 -4.61 -0.77
N SER A 190 -1.32 -4.22 0.40
CA SER A 190 -2.15 -3.59 1.43
C SER A 190 -2.73 -2.24 0.95
N ASN A 191 -1.96 -1.48 0.16
CA ASN A 191 -2.42 -0.24 -0.46
C ASN A 191 -3.39 -0.49 -1.62
N ILE A 192 -3.14 -1.51 -2.44
CA ILE A 192 -4.06 -1.94 -3.52
C ILE A 192 -5.43 -2.29 -2.94
N THR A 193 -5.46 -3.11 -1.88
CA THR A 193 -6.70 -3.58 -1.25
C THR A 193 -7.42 -2.50 -0.43
N ALA A 194 -6.71 -1.42 -0.07
CA ALA A 194 -7.27 -0.25 0.59
C ALA A 194 -7.94 0.75 -0.39
N ASP A 195 -8.12 0.39 -1.66
CA ASP A 195 -8.98 1.13 -2.62
C ASP A 195 -10.36 1.41 -2.01
N HIS A 196 -10.98 2.57 -2.24
CA HIS A 196 -12.28 2.90 -1.67
C HIS A 196 -13.45 2.44 -2.53
N THR A 197 -13.28 2.35 -3.85
CA THR A 197 -14.34 1.92 -4.76
C THR A 197 -14.53 0.41 -4.77
N GLY A 198 -13.45 -0.35 -4.57
CA GLY A 198 -13.43 -1.80 -4.64
C GLY A 198 -13.67 -2.37 -6.05
N THR A 199 -13.77 -1.52 -7.08
CA THR A 199 -14.27 -1.89 -8.43
C THR A 199 -13.46 -3.01 -9.08
N ASP A 200 -12.13 -2.95 -8.95
CA ASP A 200 -11.21 -3.90 -9.59
C ASP A 200 -10.72 -5.00 -8.64
N LEU A 201 -11.11 -4.99 -7.35
CA LEU A 201 -10.57 -5.92 -6.35
C LEU A 201 -10.97 -7.37 -6.60
N ILE A 202 -12.06 -7.62 -7.32
CA ILE A 202 -12.42 -8.97 -7.75
C ILE A 202 -11.29 -9.63 -8.57
N LYS A 203 -10.53 -8.87 -9.37
CA LYS A 203 -9.38 -9.38 -10.12
C LYS A 203 -8.23 -9.83 -9.20
N VAL A 204 -8.07 -9.17 -8.05
CA VAL A 204 -7.10 -9.59 -7.02
C VAL A 204 -7.52 -10.93 -6.41
N ILE A 205 -8.83 -11.12 -6.19
CA ILE A 205 -9.38 -12.40 -5.71
C ILE A 205 -9.19 -13.49 -6.76
N ASP A 206 -9.61 -13.24 -7.99
CA ASP A 206 -9.53 -14.18 -9.11
C ASP A 206 -8.07 -14.56 -9.45
N ALA A 207 -7.13 -13.66 -9.20
CA ALA A 207 -5.70 -13.92 -9.33
C ALA A 207 -5.12 -14.83 -8.21
N GLY A 208 -5.92 -15.22 -7.21
CA GLY A 208 -5.53 -16.18 -6.19
C GLY A 208 -4.76 -15.59 -5.00
N PHE A 209 -4.92 -14.31 -4.70
CA PHE A 209 -4.22 -13.68 -3.56
C PHE A 209 -4.74 -14.15 -2.20
N ILE A 210 -6.04 -14.47 -2.06
CA ILE A 210 -6.63 -14.86 -0.76
C ILE A 210 -5.92 -16.07 -0.13
N PRO A 211 -5.73 -17.22 -0.83
CA PRO A 211 -5.03 -18.36 -0.25
C PRO A 211 -3.60 -18.03 0.18
N VAL A 212 -2.85 -17.29 -0.64
CA VAL A 212 -1.45 -16.93 -0.37
C VAL A 212 -1.34 -15.98 0.82
N LEU A 213 -2.16 -14.94 0.86
CA LEU A 213 -2.21 -13.99 1.98
C LEU A 213 -2.64 -14.70 3.27
N SER A 214 -3.57 -15.65 3.20
CA SER A 214 -4.03 -16.41 4.36
C SER A 214 -2.91 -17.28 4.93
N GLN A 215 -2.19 -18.01 4.07
CA GLN A 215 -1.03 -18.79 4.49
C GLN A 215 0.04 -17.90 5.16
N ILE A 216 0.32 -16.72 4.59
CA ILE A 216 1.29 -15.76 5.12
C ILE A 216 0.84 -15.23 6.49
N ALA A 217 -0.43 -14.80 6.60
CA ALA A 217 -0.99 -14.24 7.83
C ALA A 217 -1.02 -15.25 8.99
N SER A 218 -1.12 -16.54 8.70
CA SER A 218 -1.16 -17.61 9.72
C SER A 218 0.22 -18.17 10.09
N HIS A 219 1.20 -18.21 9.18
CA HIS A 219 2.41 -19.04 9.37
C HIS A 219 3.75 -18.31 9.28
N GLN A 220 3.80 -17.01 9.00
CA GLN A 220 5.06 -16.26 8.86
C GLN A 220 5.50 -15.53 10.15
N ASN A 221 6.65 -14.86 10.10
CA ASN A 221 7.11 -13.99 11.19
C ASN A 221 6.17 -12.80 11.39
N PHE A 222 6.10 -12.29 12.62
CA PHE A 222 5.14 -11.24 13.04
C PHE A 222 5.07 -10.03 12.11
N ASP A 223 6.22 -9.48 11.68
CA ASP A 223 6.26 -8.28 10.85
C ASP A 223 5.72 -8.50 9.43
N ILE A 224 5.80 -9.74 8.93
CA ILE A 224 5.27 -10.15 7.62
C ILE A 224 3.78 -10.48 7.71
N ARG A 225 3.36 -11.14 8.80
CA ARG A 225 1.94 -11.48 9.04
C ARG A 225 1.05 -10.24 9.04
N LYS A 226 1.54 -9.15 9.63
CA LYS A 226 0.83 -7.86 9.74
C LYS A 226 0.38 -7.31 8.38
N GLU A 227 1.27 -7.25 7.40
CA GLU A 227 0.96 -6.68 6.08
C GLU A 227 -0.04 -7.55 5.30
N ALA A 228 0.08 -8.88 5.41
CA ALA A 228 -0.88 -9.81 4.83
C ALA A 228 -2.26 -9.69 5.48
N ALA A 229 -2.29 -9.54 6.81
CA ALA A 229 -3.51 -9.34 7.57
C ALA A 229 -4.22 -8.03 7.23
N TYR A 230 -3.48 -6.93 7.04
CA TYR A 230 -4.04 -5.67 6.53
C TYR A 230 -4.72 -5.88 5.17
N SER A 231 -4.06 -6.58 4.25
CA SER A 231 -4.60 -6.82 2.91
C SER A 231 -5.91 -7.61 2.95
N LEU A 232 -5.98 -8.65 3.80
CA LEU A 232 -7.18 -9.47 3.98
C LEU A 232 -8.33 -8.69 4.62
N ILE A 233 -8.07 -7.91 5.68
CA ILE A 233 -9.08 -7.07 6.33
C ILE A 233 -9.61 -6.02 5.36
N ASN A 234 -8.71 -5.36 4.60
CA ASN A 234 -9.11 -4.35 3.63
C ASN A 234 -10.03 -4.95 2.57
N LEU A 235 -9.66 -6.10 1.97
CA LEU A 235 -10.54 -6.84 1.04
C LEU A 235 -11.90 -7.12 1.66
N ALA A 236 -11.94 -7.75 2.83
CA ALA A 236 -13.19 -8.14 3.47
C ALA A 236 -14.07 -6.95 3.88
N SER A 237 -13.48 -5.75 4.06
CA SER A 237 -14.20 -4.52 4.41
C SER A 237 -15.04 -3.96 3.26
N HIS A 238 -14.85 -4.46 2.03
CA HIS A 238 -15.63 -4.05 0.85
C HIS A 238 -17.03 -4.64 0.76
N GLY A 239 -17.40 -5.52 1.69
CA GLY A 239 -18.78 -6.00 1.83
C GLY A 239 -18.90 -7.48 2.15
N PRO A 240 -20.13 -7.97 2.39
CA PRO A 240 -20.36 -9.36 2.78
C PRO A 240 -19.82 -10.40 1.79
N ASP A 241 -19.87 -10.11 0.48
CA ASP A 241 -19.40 -11.05 -0.54
C ASP A 241 -17.86 -11.17 -0.52
N TYR A 242 -17.16 -10.07 -0.29
CA TYR A 242 -15.71 -10.09 -0.07
C TYR A 242 -15.34 -10.80 1.23
N ALA A 243 -16.08 -10.52 2.31
CA ALA A 243 -15.87 -11.20 3.59
C ALA A 243 -16.03 -12.72 3.45
N LYS A 244 -17.12 -13.19 2.83
CA LYS A 244 -17.38 -14.63 2.60
C LYS A 244 -16.31 -15.34 1.77
N ALA A 245 -15.53 -14.61 0.96
CA ALA A 245 -14.45 -15.20 0.19
C ALA A 245 -13.23 -15.61 1.06
N LEU A 246 -13.12 -15.11 2.30
CA LEU A 246 -12.00 -15.42 3.18
C LEU A 246 -12.20 -16.78 3.90
N PRO A 247 -11.14 -17.59 4.05
CA PRO A 247 -11.19 -18.84 4.80
C PRO A 247 -11.16 -18.60 6.31
N HIS A 248 -12.26 -18.09 6.88
CA HIS A 248 -12.31 -17.61 8.28
C HIS A 248 -11.85 -18.63 9.32
N ARG A 249 -12.20 -19.92 9.17
CA ARG A 249 -11.76 -20.98 10.09
C ARG A 249 -10.25 -21.18 10.09
N GLU A 250 -9.56 -20.92 8.98
CA GLU A 250 -8.10 -20.99 8.88
C GLU A 250 -7.42 -19.73 9.41
N LEU A 251 -8.02 -18.56 9.15
CA LEU A 251 -7.47 -17.26 9.49
C LEU A 251 -7.63 -16.90 10.97
N LEU A 252 -8.78 -17.26 11.56
CA LEU A 252 -9.16 -16.82 12.89
C LEU A 252 -8.11 -17.13 13.97
N PRO A 253 -7.47 -18.31 14.05
CA PRO A 253 -6.39 -18.56 15.01
C PRO A 253 -5.30 -17.49 14.96
N GLY A 254 -4.84 -17.14 13.75
CA GLY A 254 -3.79 -16.15 13.56
C GLY A 254 -4.19 -14.77 14.05
N PHE A 255 -5.43 -14.34 13.78
CA PHE A 255 -5.93 -13.06 14.26
C PHE A 255 -6.18 -13.03 15.78
N LEU A 256 -6.62 -14.15 16.37
CA LEU A 256 -6.73 -14.29 17.82
C LEU A 256 -5.35 -14.24 18.50
N ASP A 257 -4.31 -14.80 17.88
CA ASP A 257 -2.94 -14.68 18.38
C ASP A 257 -2.46 -13.22 18.41
N PHE A 258 -2.87 -12.39 17.45
CA PHE A 258 -2.54 -10.96 17.48
C PHE A 258 -3.11 -10.25 18.71
N MET A 259 -4.35 -10.59 19.12
CA MET A 259 -5.02 -10.03 20.29
C MET A 259 -4.34 -10.41 21.60
N ARG A 260 -3.57 -11.50 21.63
CA ARG A 260 -2.84 -11.99 22.81
C ARG A 260 -1.40 -11.45 22.88
N THR A 261 -0.99 -10.59 21.95
CA THR A 261 0.34 -9.97 21.97
C THR A 261 0.39 -8.77 22.91
N LYS A 262 1.56 -8.13 23.02
CA LYS A 262 1.73 -6.83 23.70
C LYS A 262 1.80 -5.65 22.72
N ASP A 263 1.68 -5.93 21.42
CA ASP A 263 1.79 -4.92 20.38
C ASP A 263 0.40 -4.33 20.11
N HIS A 264 0.23 -3.04 20.45
CA HIS A 264 -1.05 -2.36 20.29
C HIS A 264 -1.56 -2.40 18.84
N GLU A 265 -0.69 -2.31 17.85
CA GLU A 265 -1.15 -2.32 16.46
C GLU A 265 -1.68 -3.70 16.04
N LEU A 266 -1.02 -4.77 16.49
CA LEU A 266 -1.49 -6.14 16.25
C LEU A 266 -2.80 -6.43 16.98
N ILE A 267 -2.93 -6.01 18.24
CA ILE A 267 -4.19 -6.17 18.99
C ILE A 267 -5.33 -5.47 18.25
N SER A 268 -5.13 -4.23 17.80
CA SER A 268 -6.10 -3.50 16.99
C SER A 268 -6.44 -4.23 15.69
N LEU A 269 -5.47 -4.86 15.04
CA LEU A 269 -5.70 -5.63 13.81
C LEU A 269 -6.54 -6.89 14.07
N GLY A 270 -6.26 -7.61 15.15
CA GLY A 270 -7.04 -8.76 15.59
C GLY A 270 -8.49 -8.38 15.93
N LEU A 271 -8.68 -7.32 16.72
CA LEU A 271 -10.01 -6.78 17.04
C LEU A 271 -10.80 -6.39 15.79
N ARG A 272 -10.15 -5.72 14.83
CA ARG A 272 -10.78 -5.33 13.56
C ARG A 272 -11.25 -6.54 12.77
N TYR A 273 -10.46 -7.62 12.72
CA TYR A 273 -10.88 -8.85 12.06
C TYR A 273 -12.07 -9.51 12.75
N VAL A 274 -12.06 -9.57 14.10
CA VAL A 274 -13.18 -10.11 14.87
C VAL A 274 -14.45 -9.29 14.67
N GLN A 275 -14.35 -7.96 14.72
CA GLN A 275 -15.47 -7.06 14.43
C GLN A 275 -16.02 -7.30 13.01
N LEU A 276 -15.13 -7.39 12.02
CA LEU A 276 -15.51 -7.67 10.65
C LEU A 276 -16.26 -9.00 10.55
N LEU A 277 -15.72 -10.07 11.14
CA LEU A 277 -16.32 -11.40 11.11
C LEU A 277 -17.72 -11.38 11.72
N LEU A 278 -17.89 -10.78 12.90
CA LEU A 278 -19.18 -10.70 13.60
C LEU A 278 -20.21 -9.81 12.88
N ASN A 279 -19.75 -8.78 12.18
CA ASN A 279 -20.64 -7.87 11.44
C ASN A 279 -20.92 -8.31 9.99
N SER A 280 -20.15 -9.25 9.43
CA SER A 280 -20.23 -9.66 8.01
C SER A 280 -21.52 -10.37 7.60
N GLY A 281 -22.41 -10.69 8.55
CA GLY A 281 -23.61 -11.48 8.31
C GLY A 281 -23.32 -12.94 7.95
N ILE A 282 -22.09 -13.42 8.19
CA ILE A 282 -21.73 -14.83 8.06
C ILE A 282 -22.45 -15.62 9.15
N GLN A 283 -23.24 -16.60 8.72
CA GLN A 283 -23.95 -17.49 9.62
C GLN A 283 -22.94 -18.21 10.54
N ASP A 284 -23.28 -18.32 11.82
CA ASP A 284 -22.46 -18.97 12.86
C ASP A 284 -21.14 -18.26 13.21
N ALA A 285 -20.92 -17.01 12.81
CA ALA A 285 -19.72 -16.25 13.19
C ALA A 285 -19.47 -16.18 14.73
N PRO A 286 -20.48 -15.92 15.59
CA PRO A 286 -20.29 -16.00 17.05
C PRO A 286 -19.95 -17.41 17.53
N ALA A 287 -20.58 -18.44 16.96
CA ALA A 287 -20.32 -19.83 17.33
C ALA A 287 -18.90 -20.26 16.95
N LEU A 288 -18.44 -19.87 15.74
CA LEU A 288 -17.06 -20.08 15.29
C LEU A 288 -16.07 -19.37 16.21
N LEU A 289 -16.35 -18.12 16.61
CA LEU A 289 -15.48 -17.38 17.52
C LEU A 289 -15.39 -18.06 18.89
N SER A 290 -16.51 -18.56 19.43
CA SER A 290 -16.52 -19.33 20.68
C SER A 290 -15.77 -20.65 20.56
N GLU A 291 -15.96 -21.40 19.48
CA GLU A 291 -15.25 -22.68 19.23
C GLU A 291 -13.72 -22.51 19.22
N MET A 292 -13.24 -21.33 18.80
CA MET A 292 -11.82 -21.05 18.61
C MET A 292 -11.18 -20.24 19.75
N ASN A 293 -11.80 -20.22 20.93
CA ASN A 293 -11.34 -19.46 22.11
C ASN A 293 -11.18 -17.96 21.84
N GLY A 294 -12.08 -17.39 21.02
CA GLY A 294 -12.11 -15.97 20.73
C GLY A 294 -12.69 -15.12 21.86
N VAL A 295 -13.57 -15.71 22.68
CA VAL A 295 -14.09 -15.08 23.91
C VAL A 295 -12.93 -14.78 24.87
N ASP A 296 -12.09 -15.77 25.17
CA ASP A 296 -10.89 -15.59 26.01
C ASP A 296 -9.94 -14.52 25.45
N ALA A 297 -9.83 -14.41 24.13
CA ALA A 297 -9.01 -13.38 23.49
C ALA A 297 -9.61 -11.98 23.67
N LEU A 298 -10.94 -11.82 23.56
CA LEU A 298 -11.61 -10.56 23.85
C LEU A 298 -11.44 -10.16 25.32
N GLU A 299 -11.61 -11.10 26.25
CA GLU A 299 -11.39 -10.86 27.69
C GLU A 299 -9.97 -10.39 27.98
N ALA A 300 -8.96 -11.02 27.37
CA ALA A 300 -7.57 -10.60 27.52
C ALA A 300 -7.34 -9.15 27.09
N VAL A 301 -8.02 -8.69 26.03
CA VAL A 301 -7.91 -7.31 25.53
C VAL A 301 -8.72 -6.33 26.39
N ILE A 302 -9.82 -6.75 27.01
CA ILE A 302 -10.56 -5.93 27.99
C ILE A 302 -9.66 -5.55 29.18
N LEU A 303 -8.70 -6.40 29.54
CA LEU A 303 -7.73 -6.10 30.59
C LEU A 303 -6.59 -5.18 30.13
N SER A 304 -6.56 -4.76 28.86
CA SER A 304 -5.52 -3.87 28.33
C SER A 304 -5.69 -2.43 28.80
N ASP A 305 -4.56 -1.71 28.90
CA ASP A 305 -4.52 -0.29 29.29
C ASP A 305 -4.97 0.67 28.16
N ASP A 306 -5.10 0.17 26.93
CA ASP A 306 -5.54 0.96 25.79
C ASP A 306 -7.07 1.13 25.81
N ARG A 307 -7.53 2.37 26.02
CA ARG A 307 -8.95 2.68 26.17
C ARG A 307 -9.79 2.35 24.94
N ASP A 308 -9.24 2.49 23.74
CA ASP A 308 -9.97 2.25 22.50
C ASP A 308 -10.11 0.74 22.25
N GLN A 309 -9.03 -0.01 22.49
CA GLN A 309 -9.04 -1.48 22.41
C GLN A 309 -9.97 -2.10 23.45
N HIS A 310 -9.86 -1.65 24.71
CA HIS A 310 -10.74 -2.05 25.79
C HIS A 310 -12.22 -1.82 25.43
N ARG A 311 -12.53 -0.61 24.94
CA ARG A 311 -13.90 -0.23 24.59
C ARG A 311 -14.45 -1.10 23.46
N LEU A 312 -13.67 -1.31 22.40
CA LEU A 312 -14.11 -2.13 21.27
C LEU A 312 -14.29 -3.59 21.68
N ALA A 313 -13.35 -4.17 22.43
CA ALA A 313 -13.45 -5.54 22.92
C ALA A 313 -14.69 -5.74 23.81
N SER A 314 -14.93 -4.82 24.75
CA SER A 314 -16.10 -4.85 25.63
C SER A 314 -17.41 -4.77 24.84
N LEU A 315 -17.47 -3.87 23.85
CA LEU A 315 -18.67 -3.71 23.01
C LEU A 315 -18.95 -4.97 22.19
N LEU A 316 -17.92 -5.60 21.61
CA LEU A 316 -18.06 -6.88 20.89
C LEU A 316 -18.53 -7.99 21.83
N MET A 317 -17.99 -8.04 23.04
CA MET A 317 -18.35 -9.01 24.06
C MET A 317 -19.82 -8.87 24.47
N ASP A 318 -20.25 -7.66 24.83
CA ASP A 318 -21.63 -7.37 25.26
C ASP A 318 -22.65 -7.62 24.15
N THR A 319 -22.32 -7.22 22.92
CA THR A 319 -23.25 -7.29 21.77
C THR A 319 -23.50 -8.72 21.31
N TYR A 320 -22.47 -9.57 21.30
CA TYR A 320 -22.54 -10.92 20.70
C TYR A 320 -22.59 -12.04 21.74
N PHE A 321 -22.05 -11.85 22.94
CA PHE A 321 -21.87 -12.90 23.95
C PHE A 321 -22.47 -12.55 25.33
N GLY A 322 -23.10 -11.38 25.49
CA GLY A 322 -23.77 -11.00 26.73
C GLY A 322 -25.00 -11.86 27.06
N GLU A 323 -25.38 -11.89 28.35
CA GLU A 323 -26.46 -12.73 28.90
C GLU A 323 -27.84 -12.57 28.22
N ASN A 324 -28.05 -11.45 27.51
CA ASN A 324 -29.30 -11.13 26.83
C ASN A 324 -29.46 -11.78 25.44
N ASN A 325 -28.45 -12.47 24.90
CA ASN A 325 -28.48 -13.04 23.55
C ASN A 325 -28.99 -14.48 23.45
N HIS A 326 -29.49 -15.08 24.54
CA HIS A 326 -30.03 -16.44 24.57
C HIS A 326 -31.40 -16.62 23.87
N GLY A 327 -31.87 -15.65 23.06
CA GLY A 327 -33.13 -15.73 22.35
C GLY A 327 -33.14 -14.98 21.01
N SER A 328 -33.01 -15.73 19.91
CA SER A 328 -33.44 -15.47 18.51
C SER A 328 -33.39 -14.05 17.90
N ARG A 329 -32.68 -13.08 18.49
CA ARG A 329 -32.43 -11.77 17.86
C ARG A 329 -31.02 -11.75 17.31
N VAL A 330 -30.91 -11.51 16.00
CA VAL A 330 -29.64 -11.13 15.38
C VAL A 330 -29.23 -9.79 15.99
N PRO A 331 -28.06 -9.68 16.64
CA PRO A 331 -27.61 -8.42 17.22
C PRO A 331 -27.50 -7.33 16.15
N THR A 332 -27.84 -6.09 16.51
CA THR A 332 -27.65 -4.95 15.59
C THR A 332 -26.15 -4.74 15.40
N PRO A 333 -25.65 -4.66 14.15
CA PRO A 333 -24.23 -4.46 13.89
C PRO A 333 -23.70 -3.19 14.57
N ILE A 334 -22.51 -3.27 15.15
CA ILE A 334 -21.81 -2.10 15.70
C ILE A 334 -21.49 -1.14 14.54
N PRO A 335 -21.78 0.18 14.64
CA PRO A 335 -21.50 1.14 13.58
C PRO A 335 -20.06 1.03 13.10
N GLY A 336 -19.87 0.79 11.79
CA GLY A 336 -18.53 0.64 11.22
C GLY A 336 -18.32 -0.39 10.11
N THR A 337 -19.31 -1.17 9.75
CA THR A 337 -19.18 -2.11 8.62
C THR A 337 -20.47 -2.08 7.82
N PRO A 338 -20.45 -2.39 6.51
CA PRO A 338 -21.64 -2.30 5.67
C PRO A 338 -22.81 -3.09 6.28
N ASP A 339 -23.95 -2.40 6.43
CA ASP A 339 -25.21 -2.95 6.89
C ASP A 339 -25.66 -4.06 5.92
N PRO A 340 -25.89 -5.30 6.40
CA PRO A 340 -26.31 -6.41 5.55
C PRO A 340 -27.76 -6.29 5.06
N SER A 341 -28.55 -5.32 5.55
CA SER A 341 -29.94 -5.13 5.17
C SER A 341 -30.11 -4.00 4.15
N GLY A 342 -30.07 -4.35 2.86
CA GLY A 342 -30.45 -3.46 1.75
C GLY A 342 -31.95 -3.11 1.73
N HIS A 343 -32.50 -2.59 2.83
CA HIS A 343 -33.89 -2.18 2.94
C HIS A 343 -34.00 -0.73 3.43
N SER A 344 -33.91 0.19 2.46
CA SER A 344 -34.54 1.50 2.58
C SER A 344 -36.04 1.31 2.70
N THR A 345 -36.57 1.33 3.93
CA THR A 345 -38.02 1.43 4.18
C THR A 345 -38.32 2.83 4.68
N ASN A 346 -38.54 3.71 3.71
CA ASN A 346 -38.98 5.08 3.92
C ASN A 346 -40.49 5.06 4.24
N HIS A 347 -40.87 5.32 5.49
CA HIS A 347 -42.26 5.56 5.87
C HIS A 347 -42.44 6.95 6.48
N GLY A 348 -43.12 7.81 5.70
CA GLY A 348 -44.11 8.77 6.21
C GLY A 348 -43.69 10.21 6.42
N GLY A 349 -44.27 11.13 5.62
CA GLY A 349 -44.45 12.53 6.03
C GLY A 349 -44.30 13.57 4.92
N SER A 350 -45.34 13.77 4.12
CA SER A 350 -45.47 14.91 3.21
C SER A 350 -45.56 16.25 3.97
N ASN A 351 -44.74 17.24 3.62
CA ASN A 351 -45.20 18.63 3.43
C ASN A 351 -44.17 19.54 2.72
N LEU A 352 -44.74 20.44 1.92
CA LEU A 352 -44.20 21.40 0.96
C LEU A 352 -43.30 22.51 1.57
N ASN A 353 -42.15 22.83 0.96
CA ASN A 353 -41.84 24.10 0.25
C ASN A 353 -40.38 24.16 -0.26
N PRO A 354 -40.05 24.97 -1.30
CA PRO A 354 -38.75 24.99 -1.95
C PRO A 354 -37.86 26.17 -1.53
N SER A 355 -36.59 25.91 -1.17
CA SER A 355 -35.53 26.93 -1.22
C SER A 355 -34.13 26.30 -1.13
N SER A 356 -33.31 26.60 -2.15
CA SER A 356 -31.84 26.70 -2.16
C SER A 356 -31.01 25.73 -1.30
N GLY A 357 -30.26 24.83 -1.95
CA GLY A 357 -29.21 24.06 -1.30
C GLY A 357 -28.44 23.19 -2.29
N SER A 358 -27.12 23.28 -2.22
CA SER A 358 -26.10 22.45 -2.87
C SER A 358 -26.51 20.98 -3.07
N SER A 359 -26.32 20.47 -4.28
CA SER A 359 -26.42 19.05 -4.60
C SER A 359 -25.28 18.27 -3.93
N SER A 360 -25.51 17.81 -2.70
CA SER A 360 -24.76 16.72 -2.09
C SER A 360 -25.48 15.40 -2.42
N ASP A 361 -24.81 14.57 -3.20
CA ASP A 361 -25.16 13.18 -3.50
C ASP A 361 -25.29 12.35 -2.20
N PRO A 362 -26.41 11.66 -1.91
CA PRO A 362 -26.64 11.00 -0.63
C PRO A 362 -26.23 9.52 -0.61
N SER A 363 -25.14 9.13 -1.30
CA SER A 363 -24.72 7.71 -1.41
C SER A 363 -23.26 7.37 -1.07
N GLY A 364 -22.43 8.32 -0.63
CA GLY A 364 -21.00 8.06 -0.41
C GLY A 364 -20.52 8.39 1.00
N LEU A 365 -20.63 7.45 1.93
CA LEU A 365 -19.70 7.41 3.08
C LEU A 365 -18.61 6.38 2.76
N PRO A 366 -17.32 6.77 2.67
CA PRO A 366 -16.26 5.79 2.50
C PRO A 366 -16.23 4.84 3.71
N PRO A 367 -15.90 3.55 3.53
CA PRO A 367 -15.79 2.63 4.66
C PRO A 367 -14.76 3.21 5.64
N GLN A 368 -15.17 3.50 6.88
CA GLN A 368 -14.36 4.22 7.89
C GLN A 368 -13.11 3.44 8.37
N TYR A 369 -12.69 2.41 7.64
CA TYR A 369 -11.70 1.41 8.05
C TYR A 369 -10.67 1.09 6.97
N LEU A 370 -10.77 1.67 5.77
CA LEU A 370 -9.70 1.54 4.78
C LEU A 370 -8.51 2.37 5.26
N LYS A 371 -7.46 1.67 5.68
CA LYS A 371 -6.20 2.31 6.04
C LYS A 371 -5.20 2.02 4.95
N ARG A 372 -4.94 3.01 4.10
CA ARG A 372 -3.72 3.01 3.31
C ARG A 372 -2.54 3.11 4.26
N ALA A 373 -1.54 2.28 4.05
CA ALA A 373 -0.29 2.44 4.76
C ALA A 373 0.35 3.75 4.26
N SER A 374 0.76 4.61 5.19
CA SER A 374 1.53 5.81 4.85
C SER A 374 2.79 5.41 4.09
N MET A 375 3.28 6.29 3.21
CA MET A 375 4.56 6.07 2.50
C MET A 375 5.60 5.55 3.49
N SER A 376 6.22 4.41 3.16
CA SER A 376 7.29 3.90 4.01
C SER A 376 8.42 4.92 3.99
N ALA A 377 8.71 5.52 5.15
CA ALA A 377 9.82 6.45 5.29
C ALA A 377 11.10 5.74 4.81
N ILE A 378 11.79 6.36 3.85
CA ILE A 378 13.07 5.91 3.30
C ILE A 378 14.20 6.46 4.16
#